data_AF-A0A9P0KVG6-F1
#
_entry.id   AF-A0A9P0KVG6-F1
#
_cell.length_a   1.000
_cell.length_b   1.000
_cell.length_c   1.000
_cell.angle_alpha   90.00
_cell.angle_beta   90.00
_cell.angle_gamma   90.00
#
_symmetry.space_group_name_H-M   'P 1'
#
loop_
_entity.id
_entity.type
_entity.pdbx_description
1 polymer ?
#
loop_
_entity_poly.entity_id
_entity_poly.type
_entity_poly.pdbx_seq_one_letter_code
_entity_poly.pdbx_strand_id
1 'polypeptide(L)' 'MKACQRYLGVPGYQQGIGQELGVSQSTVSRTVDRVVNSIVAQSNEWIKFPTTNHELMEAKRIWQSMYKFPTAIVVID' A
#
# COMPACT_ATOMS: atom_id res chain seq x y z
N MET A 1 14.95 1.94 1.48
CA MET A 1 13.78 2.79 1.76
C MET A 1 13.57 3.85 0.69
N LYS A 2 14.51 4.80 0.48
CA LYS A 2 14.38 5.88 -0.52
C LYS A 2 14.02 5.41 -1.94
N ALA A 3 14.65 4.35 -2.43
CA ALA A 3 14.36 3.77 -3.75
C ALA A 3 12.91 3.28 -3.90
N CYS A 4 12.38 2.60 -2.87
CA CYS A 4 11.00 2.11 -2.87
C CYS A 4 9.98 3.26 -2.77
N GLN A 5 10.23 4.24 -1.88
CA GLN A 5 9.39 5.43 -1.76
C GLN A 5 9.34 6.23 -3.07
N ARG A 6 10.49 6.41 -3.74
CA ARG A 6 10.53 7.08 -5.05
C ARG A 6 9.78 6.31 -6.13
N TYR A 7 9.95 4.99 -6.17
CA TYR A 7 9.28 4.13 -7.15
C TYR A 7 7.76 4.13 -6.98
N LEU A 8 7.26 4.13 -5.74
CA LEU A 8 5.82 4.13 -5.47
C LEU A 8 5.19 5.53 -5.57
N GLY A 9 5.93 6.58 -5.22
CA GLY A 9 5.42 7.96 -5.19
C GLY A 9 5.50 8.70 -6.51
N VAL A 10 6.31 8.23 -7.46
CA VAL A 10 6.44 8.81 -8.80
C VAL A 10 6.43 7.65 -9.81
N PRO A 11 5.44 7.57 -10.71
CA PRO A 11 5.44 6.55 -11.77
C PRO A 11 6.64 6.82 -12.70
N GLY A 12 7.75 6.17 -12.40
CA GLY A 12 9.03 6.33 -13.07
C GLY A 12 9.69 4.97 -13.29
N TYR A 13 10.36 4.82 -14.43
CA TYR A 13 11.05 3.59 -14.77
C TYR A 13 12.22 3.35 -13.80
N GLN A 14 12.40 2.11 -13.33
CA GLN A 14 13.40 1.75 -12.31
C GLN A 14 14.83 2.20 -12.67
N GLN A 15 15.13 2.28 -13.96
CA GLN A 15 16.40 2.78 -14.48
C GLN A 15 16.64 4.26 -14.14
N GLY A 16 15.63 5.11 -14.27
CA GLY A 16 15.75 6.54 -13.94
C GLY A 16 15.96 6.76 -12.44
N ILE A 17 15.29 5.96 -11.61
CA ILE A 17 15.47 6.00 -10.15
C ILE A 17 16.86 5.49 -9.75
N GLY A 18 17.36 4.45 -10.43
CA GLY A 18 18.72 3.97 -10.24
C GLY A 18 19.74 5.06 -10.53
N GLN A 19 19.56 5.79 -11.63
CA GLN A 19 20.42 6.92 -12.01
C GLN A 19 20.36 8.08 -11.01
N GLU A 20 19.15 8.49 -10.57
CA GLU A 20 18.97 9.55 -9.56
C GLU A 20 19.63 9.19 -8.22
N LEU A 21 19.56 7.93 -7.82
CA LEU A 21 20.05 7.46 -6.52
C LEU A 21 21.49 6.91 -6.57
N GLY A 22 22.14 6.90 -7.73
CA GLY A 22 23.50 6.38 -7.90
C GLY A 22 23.62 4.87 -7.66
N VAL A 23 22.56 4.10 -7.92
CA VAL A 23 22.52 2.63 -7.72
C VAL A 23 22.10 1.91 -9.00
N SER A 24 22.46 0.62 -9.11
CA SER A 24 21.97 -0.18 -10.24
C SER A 24 20.44 -0.33 -10.21
N GLN A 25 19.82 -0.42 -11.38
CA GLN A 25 18.39 -0.74 -11.51
C GLN A 25 18.03 -2.04 -10.77
N SER A 26 18.91 -3.05 -10.79
CA SER A 26 18.71 -4.30 -10.05
C SER A 26 18.67 -4.10 -8.53
N THR A 27 19.37 -3.10 -8.00
CA THR A 27 19.31 -2.74 -6.58
C THR A 27 17.99 -2.04 -6.24
N VAL A 28 17.47 -1.21 -7.15
CA VAL A 28 16.14 -0.60 -7.02
C VAL A 28 15.06 -1.68 -6.98
N SER A 29 15.04 -2.60 -7.96
CA SER A 29 14.07 -3.70 -8.03
C SER A 29 14.09 -4.55 -6.77
N ARG A 30 15.25 -5.08 -6.36
CA ARG A 30 15.36 -5.90 -5.14
C ARG A 30 14.91 -5.16 -3.88
N THR A 31 15.17 -3.84 -3.81
CA THR A 31 14.74 -3.03 -2.67
C THR A 31 13.23 -2.84 -2.65
N VAL A 32 12.60 -2.60 -3.80
CA VAL A 32 11.15 -2.50 -3.93
C VAL A 32 10.51 -3.83 -3.54
N ASP A 33 10.95 -4.93 -4.14
CA ASP A 33 10.38 -6.27 -3.89
C ASP A 33 10.45 -6.63 -2.42
N ARG A 34 11.60 -6.40 -1.76
CA ARG A 34 11.76 -6.69 -0.34
C ARG A 34 10.79 -5.88 0.53
N VAL A 35 10.61 -4.60 0.24
CA VAL A 35 9.73 -3.73 1.04
C VAL A 35 8.27 -4.10 0.80
N VAL A 36 7.86 -4.28 -0.45
CA VAL A 36 6.49 -4.67 -0.81
C VAL A 36 6.15 -6.03 -0.18
N ASN A 37 7.02 -7.03 -0.29
CA ASN A 37 6.78 -8.34 0.31
C ASN A 37 6.66 -8.27 1.84
N SER A 38 7.42 -7.39 2.49
CA SER A 38 7.30 -7.19 3.95
C SER A 38 5.96 -6.56 4.34
N ILE A 39 5.46 -5.61 3.54
CA ILE A 39 4.15 -4.99 3.73
C ILE A 39 3.04 -6.01 3.51
N VAL A 40 3.12 -6.79 2.42
CA VAL A 40 2.14 -7.84 2.10
C VAL A 40 2.12 -8.92 3.17
N ALA A 41 3.27 -9.29 3.75
CA ALA A 41 3.32 -10.25 4.84
C ALA A 41 2.56 -9.77 6.09
N GLN A 42 2.49 -8.46 6.33
CA GLN A 42 1.78 -7.85 7.47
C GLN A 42 0.37 -7.37 7.11
N SER A 43 -0.02 -7.41 5.83
CA SER A 43 -1.28 -6.83 5.37
C SER A 43 -2.50 -7.47 6.05
N ASN A 44 -2.44 -8.77 6.34
CA ASN A 44 -3.49 -9.49 7.05
C ASN A 44 -3.67 -9.02 8.49
N GLU A 45 -2.70 -8.35 9.11
CA GLU A 45 -2.85 -7.76 10.45
C GLU A 45 -3.59 -6.42 10.38
N TRP A 46 -3.37 -5.64 9.33
CA TRP A 46 -3.91 -4.29 9.18
C TRP A 46 -5.24 -4.24 8.42
N ILE A 47 -5.42 -5.15 7.46
CA ILE A 47 -6.61 -5.25 6.62
C ILE A 47 -7.41 -6.45 7.10
N LYS A 48 -8.40 -6.19 7.95
CA LYS A 48 -9.36 -7.18 8.43
C LYS A 48 -10.69 -6.94 7.76
N PHE A 49 -11.17 -7.93 7.00
CA PHE A 49 -12.52 -7.88 6.46
C PHE A 49 -13.53 -8.24 7.55
N PRO A 50 -14.62 -7.48 7.71
CA PRO A 50 -15.69 -7.85 8.61
C PRO A 50 -16.30 -9.17 8.15
N THR A 51 -16.39 -10.13 9.07
CA THR A 51 -16.93 -11.47 8.84
C THR A 51 -18.36 -11.62 9.35
N THR A 52 -18.81 -10.68 10.19
CA THR A 52 -20.18 -10.64 10.72
C THR A 52 -20.92 -9.38 10.31
N ASN A 53 -22.26 -9.44 10.32
CA ASN A 53 -23.10 -8.27 10.09
C ASN A 53 -22.84 -7.15 11.10
N HIS A 54 -22.52 -7.51 12.35
CA HIS A 54 -22.19 -6.53 13.38
C HIS A 54 -20.88 -5.79 13.06
N GLU A 55 -19.82 -6.53 12.74
CA GLU A 55 -18.53 -5.95 12.31
C GLU A 55 -18.68 -5.08 11.06
N LEU A 56 -19.53 -5.51 10.13
CA LEU A 56 -19.83 -4.74 8.92
C LEU A 56 -20.47 -3.40 9.28
N MET A 57 -21.53 -3.40 10.09
CA MET A 57 -22.20 -2.15 10.49
C MET A 57 -21.27 -1.20 11.23
N GLU A 58 -20.42 -1.72 12.11
CA GLU A 58 -19.46 -0.90 12.85
C GLU A 58 -18.41 -0.29 11.94
N ALA A 59 -17.86 -1.07 10.99
CA ALA A 59 -16.93 -0.54 9.98
C ALA A 59 -17.57 0.57 9.13
N LYS A 60 -18.83 0.40 8.72
CA LYS A 60 -19.59 1.43 7.98
C LYS A 60 -19.75 2.71 8.81
N ARG A 61 -20.10 2.57 10.09
CA ARG A 61 -20.28 3.70 11.02
C ARG A 61 -18.98 4.48 11.19
N ILE A 62 -17.86 3.77 11.42
CA ILE A 62 -16.53 4.36 11.54
C ILE A 62 -16.16 5.11 10.25
N TRP A 63 -16.33 4.49 9.08
CA TRP A 63 -16.06 5.11 7.78
C TRP A 63 -16.83 6.44 7.59
N GLN A 64 -18.15 6.41 7.80
CA GLN A 64 -19.00 7.61 7.65
C GLN A 64 -18.66 8.71 8.66
N SER A 65 -18.16 8.35 9.84
CA SER A 65 -17.74 9.34 10.84
C SER A 65 -16.46 10.06 10.45
N MET A 66 -15.54 9.36 9.79
CA MET A 66 -14.24 9.90 9.38
C MET A 66 -14.29 10.60 8.02
N TYR A 67 -15.17 10.13 7.12
CA TYR A 67 -15.21 10.55 5.74
C TYR A 67 -16.62 10.97 5.31
N LYS A 68 -16.75 12.09 4.60
CA LYS A 68 -17.99 12.52 3.95
C LYS A 68 -18.24 11.79 2.62
N PHE A 69 -17.92 10.50 2.58
CA PHE A 69 -17.98 9.67 1.39
C PHE A 69 -19.02 8.56 1.60
N PRO A 70 -19.76 8.12 0.57
CA PRO A 70 -20.63 6.96 0.67
C PRO A 70 -19.86 5.76 1.25
N THR A 71 -20.57 4.90 1.95
CA THR A 71 -19.99 3.75 2.62
C THR A 71 -19.11 2.93 1.68
N ALA A 72 -17.81 2.94 1.91
CA ALA A 72 -16.85 2.05 1.26
C ALA A 72 -16.32 1.08 2.30
N ILE A 73 -16.42 -0.23 2.01
CA ILE A 73 -15.93 -1.30 2.88
C ILE A 73 -14.73 -2.00 2.24
N VAL A 74 -14.59 -1.87 0.91
CA VAL A 74 -13.52 -2.48 0.13
C VAL A 74 -13.15 -1.53 -1.01
N VAL A 75 -11.86 -1.36 -1.25
CA VAL A 75 -11.29 -0.92 -2.52
C VAL A 75 -10.26 -1.99 -2.89
N ILE A 76 -10.50 -2.71 -3.98
CA ILE A 76 -9.49 -3.54 -4.64
C ILE A 76 -9.19 -2.80 -5.94
N ASP A 77 -7.93 -2.42 -6.14
CA ASP A 77 -7.40 -2.00 -7.44
C ASP A 77 -6.78 -3.24 -8.11
#